data_AF-A0A0S3PUY7-F1
#
_entry.id   AF-A0A0S3PUY7-F1
#
_cell.length_a   1.000
_cell.length_b   1.000
_cell.length_c   1.000
_cell.angle_alpha   90.00
_cell.angle_beta   90.00
_cell.angle_gamma   90.00
#
_symmetry.space_group_name_H-M   'P 1'
#
loop_
_entity.id
_entity.type
_entity.pdbx_description
1 polymer ?
#
loop_
_entity_poly.entity_id
_entity_poly.type
_entity_poly.pdbx_seq_one_letter_code
_entity_poly.pdbx_strand_id
1 'polypeptide(L)'
;MSLPTAQEQLMLELVNKFRADPSGEYGRLTGSGADGNVTAAINYFGVDRGSLLAQLNATAAVAPLAWSSALNGAAASHNANMIAYDQQSHQLPNEQSLAQRATNAGFNGYTALGENIYAFADNLVSGHAGFVIDWGYDVEDIMSNGQLYADWRTRGDGMQDPAGHRINLANSAYKEIGISVVAESNSATSVGPYVISQELGARSGYAAQFVGVIINDSDNDNFYDIGEGLSGVLITLKSGSQTYTTTSWDSGGWQLAVPPGSYTITFSGGGLSGTVTKTATLGNANVKVDAEAADAFGADPFAGDDTLFGTPGNDVIYAFDGNDIVRGLDGNDLLDGGSGSDVLDGGLGADQLFGRDGNDYLNGGEVFSLSANQGAVYRLYGATFDRAPDFVGFTSWAAGLASGQQTLTSVANAFVVSAEFQQTYGALSNPQFVALLYNNVLDRAPDQSGFTSWVAYLDAGASRASVLLGFSESSEFKSISAMGEMGYASEVVYGQSVGQIYRLYDTIFGREPDVGGFTGWVGGNNSGASLQSITTQFVQSAEFRQT
;
A
#
# COMPACT_ATOMS: atom_id res chain seq x y z
N MET A 1 -21.71 -1.71 30.69
CA MET A 1 -22.09 -2.26 29.37
C MET A 1 -20.93 -3.09 28.90
N SER A 2 -21.16 -4.36 28.55
CA SER A 2 -20.10 -5.24 28.01
C SER A 2 -19.67 -4.72 26.64
N LEU A 3 -18.37 -4.54 26.48
CA LEU A 3 -17.73 -4.39 25.17
C LEU A 3 -17.57 -5.78 24.56
N PRO A 4 -17.53 -5.92 23.23
CA PRO A 4 -17.37 -7.22 22.59
C PRO A 4 -16.03 -7.85 22.97
N THR A 5 -16.03 -9.16 23.15
CA THR A 5 -14.82 -9.98 23.14
C THR A 5 -14.19 -10.00 21.74
N ALA A 6 -12.94 -10.46 21.60
CA ALA A 6 -12.31 -10.59 20.27
C ALA A 6 -13.10 -11.53 19.33
N GLN A 7 -13.72 -12.58 19.88
CA GLN A 7 -14.59 -13.49 19.14
C GLN A 7 -15.89 -12.82 18.66
N GLU A 8 -16.54 -12.05 19.52
CA GLU A 8 -17.74 -11.29 19.15
C GLU A 8 -17.41 -10.14 18.18
N GLN A 9 -16.20 -9.55 18.29
CA GLN A 9 -15.71 -8.57 17.33
C GLN A 9 -15.54 -9.21 15.96
N LEU A 10 -14.87 -10.35 15.83
CA LEU A 10 -14.74 -11.07 14.56
C LEU A 10 -16.12 -11.35 13.93
N MET A 11 -17.09 -11.81 14.73
CA MET A 11 -18.46 -12.03 14.24
C MET A 11 -19.15 -10.74 13.78
N LEU A 12 -18.94 -9.63 14.49
CA LEU A 12 -19.48 -8.31 14.10
C LEU A 12 -18.88 -7.84 12.77
N GLU A 13 -17.56 -8.03 12.60
CA GLU A 13 -16.83 -7.68 11.38
C GLU A 13 -17.29 -8.52 10.19
N LEU A 14 -17.47 -9.83 10.37
CA LEU A 14 -18.02 -10.73 9.34
C LEU A 14 -19.44 -10.32 8.94
N VAL A 15 -20.32 -10.05 9.91
CA VAL A 15 -21.69 -9.57 9.65
C VAL A 15 -21.69 -8.25 8.88
N ASN A 16 -20.85 -7.29 9.28
CA ASN A 16 -20.78 -5.99 8.61
C ASN A 16 -20.15 -6.06 7.22
N LYS A 17 -19.17 -6.95 7.00
CA LYS A 17 -18.60 -7.26 5.67
C LYS A 17 -19.67 -7.83 4.74
N PHE A 18 -20.41 -8.85 5.19
CA PHE A 18 -21.55 -9.41 4.44
C PHE A 18 -22.61 -8.35 4.13
N ARG A 19 -22.98 -7.51 5.12
CA ARG A 19 -23.99 -6.47 4.90
C ARG A 19 -23.55 -5.42 3.88
N ALA A 20 -22.26 -5.06 3.86
CA ALA A 20 -21.73 -4.07 2.93
C ALA A 20 -21.58 -4.63 1.50
N ASP A 21 -21.18 -5.89 1.36
CA ASP A 21 -21.02 -6.57 0.07
C ASP A 21 -21.47 -8.05 0.13
N PRO A 22 -22.79 -8.31 0.02
CA PRO A 22 -23.30 -9.68 0.03
C PRO A 22 -22.74 -10.54 -1.11
N SER A 23 -22.47 -9.95 -2.28
CA SER A 23 -21.93 -10.68 -3.44
C SER A 23 -20.47 -11.09 -3.25
N GLY A 24 -19.64 -10.23 -2.65
CA GLY A 24 -18.23 -10.51 -2.36
C GLY A 24 -18.03 -11.70 -1.42
N GLU A 25 -19.03 -12.00 -0.59
CA GLU A 25 -19.01 -13.10 0.36
C GLU A 25 -18.91 -14.48 -0.31
N TYR A 26 -19.37 -14.63 -1.56
CA TYR A 26 -19.28 -15.89 -2.30
C TYR A 26 -17.82 -16.36 -2.47
N GLY A 27 -16.91 -15.43 -2.80
CA GLY A 27 -15.49 -15.74 -2.98
C GLY A 27 -14.84 -16.22 -1.69
N ARG A 28 -15.20 -15.59 -0.56
CA ARG A 28 -14.71 -15.96 0.78
C ARG A 28 -15.21 -17.34 1.21
N LEU A 29 -16.47 -17.66 0.91
CA LEU A 29 -17.11 -18.91 1.31
C LEU A 29 -16.73 -20.11 0.43
N THR A 30 -16.36 -19.88 -0.83
CA THR A 30 -16.20 -20.97 -1.82
C THR A 30 -14.85 -21.00 -2.53
N GLY A 31 -14.02 -19.97 -2.35
CA GLY A 31 -12.71 -19.84 -2.97
C GLY A 31 -11.64 -20.79 -2.39
N SER A 32 -10.44 -20.74 -2.94
CA SER A 32 -9.33 -21.61 -2.53
C SER A 32 -8.82 -21.38 -1.11
N GLY A 33 -9.10 -20.20 -0.53
CA GLY A 33 -8.80 -19.87 0.87
C GLY A 33 -9.97 -20.10 1.83
N ALA A 34 -11.07 -20.69 1.37
CA ALA A 34 -12.24 -20.91 2.21
C ALA A 34 -11.93 -21.88 3.37
N ASP A 35 -12.56 -21.63 4.52
CA ASP A 35 -12.44 -22.48 5.70
C ASP A 35 -12.84 -23.94 5.38
N GLY A 36 -12.07 -24.89 5.92
CA GLY A 36 -12.25 -26.31 5.64
C GLY A 36 -13.60 -26.86 6.14
N ASN A 37 -14.11 -26.35 7.27
CA ASN A 37 -15.42 -26.75 7.81
C ASN A 37 -16.55 -26.16 6.95
N VAL A 38 -16.39 -24.94 6.44
CA VAL A 38 -17.33 -24.35 5.46
C VAL A 38 -17.39 -25.21 4.19
N THR A 39 -16.23 -25.59 3.65
CA THR A 39 -16.15 -26.46 2.47
C THR A 39 -16.79 -27.83 2.72
N ALA A 40 -16.55 -28.41 3.90
CA ALA A 40 -17.17 -29.66 4.31
C ALA A 40 -18.70 -29.54 4.43
N ALA A 41 -19.20 -28.47 5.03
CA ALA A 41 -20.63 -28.21 5.18
C ALA A 41 -21.31 -28.03 3.81
N ILE A 42 -20.75 -27.23 2.91
CA ILE A 42 -21.23 -27.05 1.53
C ILE A 42 -21.39 -28.41 0.83
N ASN A 43 -20.39 -29.28 0.94
CA ASN A 43 -20.44 -30.61 0.33
C ASN A 43 -21.44 -31.55 1.04
N TYR A 44 -21.56 -31.45 2.36
CA TYR A 44 -22.45 -32.30 3.16
C TYR A 44 -23.93 -31.98 2.93
N PHE A 45 -24.29 -30.70 2.83
CA PHE A 45 -25.65 -30.25 2.55
C PHE A 45 -25.98 -30.26 1.05
N GLY A 46 -24.99 -30.42 0.17
CA GLY A 46 -25.20 -30.43 -1.26
C GLY A 46 -25.51 -29.05 -1.83
N VAL A 47 -24.93 -27.99 -1.24
CA VAL A 47 -25.23 -26.59 -1.61
C VAL A 47 -24.91 -26.35 -3.08
N ASP A 48 -25.92 -25.97 -3.85
CA ASP A 48 -25.75 -25.59 -5.25
C ASP A 48 -25.09 -24.20 -5.33
N ARG A 49 -23.83 -24.21 -5.75
CA ARG A 49 -23.01 -23.00 -5.83
C ARG A 49 -23.58 -21.95 -6.78
N GLY A 50 -24.27 -22.37 -7.86
CA GLY A 50 -24.92 -21.46 -8.80
C GLY A 50 -26.08 -20.69 -8.15
N SER A 51 -26.91 -21.42 -7.40
CA SER A 51 -28.04 -20.88 -6.64
C SER A 51 -27.57 -19.97 -5.50
N LEU A 52 -26.54 -20.39 -4.75
CA LEU A 52 -25.93 -19.55 -3.71
C LEU A 52 -25.43 -18.22 -4.28
N LEU A 53 -24.66 -18.26 -5.38
CA LEU A 53 -24.17 -17.05 -6.05
C LEU A 53 -25.33 -16.15 -6.52
N ALA A 54 -26.38 -16.74 -7.09
CA ALA A 54 -27.55 -15.98 -7.54
C ALA A 54 -28.28 -15.31 -6.36
N GLN A 55 -28.46 -16.02 -5.25
CA GLN A 55 -29.13 -15.49 -4.05
C GLN A 55 -28.29 -14.41 -3.35
N LEU A 56 -26.96 -14.55 -3.31
CA LEU A 56 -26.06 -13.52 -2.78
C LEU A 56 -26.07 -12.26 -3.66
N ASN A 57 -26.00 -12.41 -4.98
CA ASN A 57 -26.10 -11.29 -5.93
C ASN A 57 -27.46 -10.57 -5.87
N ALA A 58 -28.53 -11.29 -5.49
CA ALA A 58 -29.85 -10.71 -5.30
C ALA A 58 -30.04 -10.03 -3.93
N THR A 59 -29.12 -10.27 -2.99
CA THR A 59 -29.19 -9.70 -1.64
C THR A 59 -28.68 -8.25 -1.68
N ALA A 60 -29.49 -7.30 -1.24
CA ALA A 60 -29.12 -5.90 -1.25
C ALA A 60 -28.09 -5.57 -0.16
N ALA A 61 -27.07 -4.80 -0.51
CA ALA A 61 -26.16 -4.21 0.46
C ALA A 61 -26.91 -3.23 1.37
N VAL A 62 -26.60 -3.28 2.67
CA VAL A 62 -27.23 -2.48 3.71
C VAL A 62 -26.20 -1.97 4.70
N ALA A 63 -26.53 -0.88 5.39
CA ALA A 63 -25.62 -0.24 6.32
C ALA A 63 -25.15 -1.18 7.45
N PRO A 64 -23.92 -0.98 7.97
CA PRO A 64 -23.39 -1.77 9.08
C PRO A 64 -24.22 -1.60 10.36
N LEU A 65 -24.11 -2.57 11.26
CA LEU A 65 -24.73 -2.58 12.58
C LEU A 65 -23.73 -2.10 13.62
N ALA A 66 -24.21 -1.29 14.57
CA ALA A 66 -23.46 -0.89 15.75
C ALA A 66 -23.60 -1.94 16.87
N TRP A 67 -22.60 -2.05 17.73
CA TRP A 67 -22.66 -2.94 18.88
C TRP A 67 -23.66 -2.43 19.92
N SER A 68 -24.49 -3.34 20.43
CA SER A 68 -25.43 -3.11 21.53
C SER A 68 -25.20 -4.10 22.66
N SER A 69 -24.65 -3.59 23.76
CA SER A 69 -24.46 -4.39 24.98
C SER A 69 -25.77 -4.94 25.57
N ALA A 70 -26.91 -4.27 25.34
CA ALA A 70 -28.21 -4.75 25.77
C ALA A 70 -28.65 -5.97 24.95
N LEU A 71 -28.50 -5.91 23.62
CA LEU A 71 -28.77 -7.06 22.76
C LEU A 71 -27.78 -8.21 23.03
N ASN A 72 -26.52 -7.90 23.33
CA ASN A 72 -25.51 -8.91 23.72
C ASN A 72 -25.92 -9.61 25.04
N GLY A 73 -26.44 -8.87 26.01
CA GLY A 73 -26.98 -9.46 27.24
C GLY A 73 -28.17 -10.39 26.99
N ALA A 74 -29.06 -10.05 26.05
CA ALA A 74 -30.16 -10.92 25.63
C ALA A 74 -29.64 -12.20 24.94
N ALA A 75 -28.69 -12.04 24.01
CA ALA A 75 -28.04 -13.14 23.29
C ALA A 75 -27.33 -14.11 24.25
N ALA A 76 -26.56 -13.57 25.21
CA ALA A 76 -25.84 -14.36 26.21
C ALA A 76 -26.78 -15.14 27.12
N SER A 77 -27.90 -14.53 27.53
CA SER A 77 -28.93 -15.24 28.28
C SER A 77 -29.56 -16.37 27.47
N HIS A 78 -29.77 -16.18 26.17
CA HIS A 78 -30.36 -17.19 25.29
C HIS A 78 -29.38 -18.36 25.05
N ASN A 79 -28.11 -18.08 24.78
CA ASN A 79 -27.06 -19.10 24.66
C ASN A 79 -26.95 -19.97 25.91
N ALA A 80 -26.97 -19.35 27.10
CA ALA A 80 -26.95 -20.10 28.36
C ALA A 80 -28.14 -21.07 28.49
N ASN A 81 -29.32 -20.67 28.01
CA ASN A 81 -30.47 -21.56 27.97
C ASN A 81 -30.30 -22.68 26.94
N MET A 82 -29.83 -22.39 25.72
CA MET A 82 -29.61 -23.42 24.68
C MET A 82 -28.63 -24.50 25.16
N ILE A 83 -27.57 -24.09 25.87
CA ILE A 83 -26.63 -25.01 26.50
C ILE A 83 -27.31 -25.81 27.63
N ALA A 84 -28.04 -25.15 28.52
CA ALA A 84 -28.68 -25.82 29.66
C ALA A 84 -29.77 -26.83 29.25
N TYR A 85 -30.49 -26.56 28.18
CA TYR A 85 -31.49 -27.45 27.59
C TYR A 85 -30.91 -28.43 26.58
N ASP A 86 -29.63 -28.31 26.25
CA ASP A 86 -28.94 -29.07 25.22
C ASP A 86 -29.68 -29.09 23.87
N GLN A 87 -30.13 -27.91 23.43
CA GLN A 87 -30.99 -27.78 22.26
C GLN A 87 -30.85 -26.41 21.58
N GLN A 88 -30.75 -26.41 20.25
CA GLN A 88 -30.99 -25.22 19.43
C GLN A 88 -32.50 -24.96 19.30
N SER A 89 -32.97 -23.81 19.79
CA SER A 89 -34.36 -23.36 19.62
C SER A 89 -34.46 -21.87 19.88
N HIS A 90 -35.20 -21.13 19.06
CA HIS A 90 -35.50 -19.70 19.27
C HIS A 90 -36.28 -19.42 20.57
N GLN A 91 -36.91 -20.47 21.11
CA GLN A 91 -37.73 -20.38 22.28
C GLN A 91 -37.70 -21.72 23.02
N LEU A 92 -36.96 -21.76 24.13
CA LEU A 92 -36.89 -22.94 24.99
C LEU A 92 -38.07 -23.01 25.95
N PRO A 93 -38.34 -24.19 26.55
CA PRO A 93 -39.41 -24.33 27.53
C PRO A 93 -39.27 -23.33 28.70
N ASN A 94 -40.34 -22.57 28.96
CA ASN A 94 -40.40 -21.54 30.02
C ASN A 94 -39.39 -20.38 29.86
N GLU A 95 -38.74 -20.25 28.72
CA GLU A 95 -37.87 -19.12 28.44
C GLU A 95 -38.70 -17.85 28.14
N GLN A 96 -38.16 -16.69 28.47
CA GLN A 96 -38.76 -15.40 28.10
C GLN A 96 -38.69 -15.20 26.58
N SER A 97 -39.71 -14.57 25.99
CA SER A 97 -39.67 -14.27 24.55
C SER A 97 -38.49 -13.35 24.19
N LEU A 98 -38.05 -13.36 22.94
CA LEU A 98 -37.03 -12.42 22.43
C LEU A 98 -37.28 -10.97 22.89
N ALA A 99 -38.50 -10.48 22.71
CA ALA A 99 -38.89 -9.13 23.13
C ALA A 99 -38.70 -8.90 24.64
N GLN A 100 -39.03 -9.90 25.46
CA GLN A 100 -38.84 -9.84 26.91
C GLN A 100 -37.36 -9.91 27.29
N ARG A 101 -36.57 -10.79 26.65
CA ARG A 101 -35.10 -10.87 26.84
C ARG A 101 -34.44 -9.53 26.53
N ALA A 102 -34.74 -8.96 25.37
CA ALA A 102 -34.23 -7.65 24.93
C ALA A 102 -34.63 -6.52 25.91
N THR A 103 -35.91 -6.46 26.30
CA THR A 103 -36.43 -5.46 27.26
C THR A 103 -35.74 -5.57 28.62
N ASN A 104 -35.60 -6.80 29.14
CA ASN A 104 -34.97 -7.07 30.43
C ASN A 104 -33.46 -6.75 30.41
N ALA A 105 -32.80 -6.94 29.27
CA ALA A 105 -31.42 -6.53 29.05
C ALA A 105 -31.25 -5.02 28.80
N GLY A 106 -32.36 -4.25 28.79
CA GLY A 106 -32.37 -2.80 28.68
C GLY A 106 -32.61 -2.25 27.28
N PHE A 107 -32.85 -3.10 26.28
CA PHE A 107 -33.17 -2.70 24.91
C PHE A 107 -34.66 -2.35 24.76
N ASN A 108 -35.01 -1.15 25.19
CA ASN A 108 -36.39 -0.63 25.23
C ASN A 108 -36.73 0.22 24.00
N GLY A 109 -38.04 0.36 23.71
CA GLY A 109 -38.51 1.23 22.63
C GLY A 109 -38.11 0.77 21.23
N TYR A 110 -37.88 -0.54 21.07
CA TYR A 110 -37.50 -1.14 19.80
C TYR A 110 -38.61 -0.96 18.76
N THR A 111 -38.22 -0.71 17.52
CA THR A 111 -39.09 -0.63 16.34
C THR A 111 -38.94 -1.84 15.44
N ALA A 112 -37.84 -2.58 15.60
CA ALA A 112 -37.59 -3.86 14.96
C ALA A 112 -36.73 -4.71 15.91
N LEU A 113 -36.99 -6.02 15.94
CA LEU A 113 -36.20 -7.03 16.63
C LEU A 113 -36.17 -8.30 15.77
N GLY A 114 -35.03 -8.97 15.76
CA GLY A 114 -34.84 -10.26 15.11
C GLY A 114 -33.72 -11.03 15.78
N GLU A 115 -33.69 -12.34 15.54
CA GLU A 115 -32.74 -13.26 16.15
C GLU A 115 -32.23 -14.25 15.10
N ASN A 116 -30.94 -14.54 15.13
CA ASN A 116 -30.37 -15.72 14.50
C ASN A 116 -29.69 -16.59 15.57
N ILE A 117 -29.78 -17.91 15.43
CA ILE A 117 -29.12 -18.86 16.34
C ILE A 117 -28.43 -19.97 15.54
N TYR A 118 -27.24 -20.36 15.99
CA TYR A 118 -26.58 -21.54 15.48
C TYR A 118 -25.75 -22.16 16.59
N ALA A 119 -26.18 -23.33 17.06
CA ALA A 119 -25.65 -24.00 18.24
C ALA A 119 -24.67 -25.13 17.91
N PHE A 120 -24.30 -25.29 16.63
CA PHE A 120 -23.49 -26.40 16.13
C PHE A 120 -22.28 -25.92 15.32
N ALA A 121 -21.78 -24.72 15.59
CA ALA A 121 -20.69 -24.14 14.83
C ALA A 121 -19.35 -24.80 15.21
N ASP A 122 -18.62 -25.32 14.23
CA ASP A 122 -17.27 -25.88 14.44
C ASP A 122 -16.26 -24.80 14.83
N ASN A 123 -16.38 -23.62 14.22
CA ASN A 123 -15.62 -22.42 14.52
C ASN A 123 -16.46 -21.17 14.16
N LEU A 124 -15.93 -19.98 14.43
CA LEU A 124 -16.65 -18.73 14.18
C LEU A 124 -16.92 -18.49 12.70
N VAL A 125 -15.96 -18.83 11.83
CA VAL A 125 -16.06 -18.63 10.38
C VAL A 125 -17.14 -19.53 9.78
N SER A 126 -17.18 -20.81 10.17
CA SER A 126 -18.23 -21.74 9.78
C SER A 126 -19.58 -21.40 10.41
N GLY A 127 -19.58 -20.83 11.62
CA GLY A 127 -20.77 -20.30 12.25
C GLY A 127 -21.40 -19.15 11.46
N HIS A 128 -20.59 -18.17 11.06
CA HIS A 128 -21.03 -17.07 10.18
C HIS A 128 -21.50 -17.57 8.81
N ALA A 129 -20.75 -18.50 8.19
CA ALA A 129 -21.14 -19.12 6.94
C ALA A 129 -22.48 -19.85 7.04
N GLY A 130 -22.78 -20.50 8.17
CA GLY A 130 -24.08 -21.09 8.44
C GLY A 130 -25.21 -20.08 8.40
N PHE A 131 -25.02 -18.87 8.93
CA PHE A 131 -26.03 -17.80 8.83
C PHE A 131 -26.17 -17.23 7.42
N VAL A 132 -25.08 -17.12 6.66
CA VAL A 132 -25.12 -16.53 5.32
C VAL A 132 -25.63 -17.52 4.29
N ILE A 133 -25.12 -18.75 4.26
CA ILE A 133 -25.58 -19.77 3.31
C ILE A 133 -26.98 -20.26 3.71
N ASP A 134 -27.22 -20.36 5.02
CA ASP A 134 -28.41 -20.97 5.61
C ASP A 134 -28.60 -22.39 5.09
N TRP A 135 -27.53 -23.18 5.16
CA TRP A 135 -27.52 -24.56 4.69
C TRP A 135 -28.47 -25.43 5.52
N GLY A 136 -29.16 -26.35 4.86
CA GLY A 136 -30.11 -27.23 5.52
C GLY A 136 -31.08 -27.84 4.54
N TYR A 137 -31.92 -28.74 5.04
CA TYR A 137 -32.99 -29.35 4.24
C TYR A 137 -34.24 -28.46 4.20
N ASP A 138 -34.86 -28.30 3.05
CA ASP A 138 -36.01 -27.42 2.84
C ASP A 138 -37.31 -28.22 2.62
N VAL A 139 -38.35 -27.56 2.07
CA VAL A 139 -39.65 -28.20 1.83
C VAL A 139 -39.62 -29.17 0.64
N GLU A 140 -38.68 -28.98 -0.29
CA GLU A 140 -38.42 -29.83 -1.44
C GLU A 140 -37.81 -31.19 -1.03
N ASP A 141 -37.15 -31.21 0.13
CA ASP A 141 -36.53 -32.39 0.73
C ASP A 141 -37.48 -33.28 1.55
N ILE A 142 -38.69 -32.79 1.83
CA ILE A 142 -39.65 -33.46 2.70
C ILE A 142 -40.78 -34.08 1.85
N MET A 143 -40.98 -35.38 2.02
CA MET A 143 -42.11 -36.11 1.44
C MET A 143 -43.44 -35.59 2.00
N SER A 144 -44.54 -35.81 1.28
CA SER A 144 -45.90 -35.46 1.73
C SER A 144 -46.32 -36.05 3.09
N ASN A 145 -45.62 -37.09 3.56
CA ASN A 145 -45.84 -37.72 4.87
C ASN A 145 -44.93 -37.16 5.99
N GLY A 146 -44.15 -36.11 5.72
CA GLY A 146 -43.25 -35.46 6.67
C GLY A 146 -41.89 -36.14 6.84
N GLN A 147 -41.57 -37.18 6.06
CA GLN A 147 -40.27 -37.84 6.10
C GLN A 147 -39.30 -37.22 5.09
N LEU A 148 -38.02 -37.13 5.45
CA LEU A 148 -36.97 -36.66 4.56
C LEU A 148 -36.69 -37.70 3.45
N TYR A 149 -36.47 -37.24 2.22
CA TYR A 149 -36.02 -38.11 1.13
C TYR A 149 -34.66 -38.75 1.44
N ALA A 150 -34.45 -40.02 1.05
CA ALA A 150 -33.18 -40.71 1.28
C ALA A 150 -32.00 -40.06 0.52
N ASP A 151 -32.31 -39.40 -0.60
CA ASP A 151 -31.41 -38.68 -1.50
C ASP A 151 -31.56 -37.15 -1.39
N TRP A 152 -32.05 -36.63 -0.26
CA TRP A 152 -32.31 -35.19 -0.03
C TRP A 152 -31.13 -34.29 -0.39
N ARG A 153 -29.89 -34.71 -0.12
CA ARG A 153 -28.66 -33.95 -0.48
C ARG A 153 -28.44 -33.72 -1.98
N THR A 154 -29.24 -34.36 -2.82
CA THR A 154 -29.22 -34.19 -4.28
C THR A 154 -30.53 -33.64 -4.83
N ARG A 155 -31.43 -33.25 -3.92
CA ARG A 155 -32.70 -32.55 -4.18
C ARG A 155 -32.53 -31.11 -3.67
N GLY A 156 -33.28 -30.19 -4.25
CA GLY A 156 -33.18 -28.77 -3.91
C GLY A 156 -31.80 -28.16 -4.22
N ASP A 157 -31.51 -27.04 -3.57
CA ASP A 157 -30.24 -26.31 -3.69
C ASP A 157 -29.36 -26.41 -2.42
N GLY A 158 -29.76 -27.22 -1.44
CA GLY A 158 -29.04 -27.45 -0.19
C GLY A 158 -29.08 -26.28 0.80
N MET A 159 -29.94 -25.29 0.56
CA MET A 159 -30.17 -24.13 1.43
C MET A 159 -31.63 -24.10 1.89
N GLN A 160 -31.91 -23.43 3.01
CA GLN A 160 -33.28 -23.21 3.46
C GLN A 160 -34.03 -22.30 2.46
N ASP A 161 -35.28 -22.64 2.13
CA ASP A 161 -36.22 -21.76 1.41
C ASP A 161 -37.41 -21.33 2.31
N PRO A 162 -37.48 -20.04 2.72
CA PRO A 162 -36.49 -18.99 2.49
C PRO A 162 -35.29 -19.12 3.43
N ALA A 163 -34.14 -18.56 3.02
CA ALA A 163 -32.94 -18.46 3.86
C ALA A 163 -33.11 -17.40 4.96
N GLY A 164 -33.87 -17.76 5.99
CA GLY A 164 -34.28 -16.90 7.09
C GLY A 164 -33.12 -16.18 7.77
N HIS A 165 -32.01 -16.87 8.04
CA HIS A 165 -30.85 -16.26 8.71
C HIS A 165 -30.22 -15.16 7.85
N ARG A 166 -30.00 -15.44 6.56
CA ARG A 166 -29.42 -14.49 5.61
C ARG A 166 -30.33 -13.29 5.39
N ILE A 167 -31.63 -13.53 5.22
CA ILE A 167 -32.64 -12.47 5.07
C ILE A 167 -32.67 -11.58 6.31
N ASN A 168 -32.58 -12.17 7.50
CA ASN A 168 -32.54 -11.42 8.75
C ASN A 168 -31.25 -10.58 8.86
N LEU A 169 -30.08 -11.14 8.51
CA LEU A 169 -28.81 -10.41 8.46
C LEU A 169 -28.82 -9.25 7.46
N ALA A 170 -29.49 -9.39 6.31
CA ALA A 170 -29.57 -8.37 5.27
C ALA A 170 -30.73 -7.36 5.49
N ASN A 171 -31.48 -7.47 6.58
CA ASN A 171 -32.59 -6.58 6.84
C ASN A 171 -32.10 -5.15 7.17
N SER A 172 -32.51 -4.18 6.36
CA SER A 172 -32.12 -2.77 6.48
C SER A 172 -32.80 -2.05 7.65
N ALA A 173 -33.83 -2.64 8.24
CA ALA A 173 -34.53 -2.09 9.40
C ALA A 173 -33.65 -2.09 10.66
N TYR A 174 -32.73 -3.05 10.79
CA TYR A 174 -31.82 -3.14 11.93
C TYR A 174 -30.69 -2.11 11.84
N LYS A 175 -30.28 -1.61 13.00
CA LYS A 175 -29.21 -0.62 13.19
C LYS A 175 -28.18 -1.04 14.23
N GLU A 176 -28.57 -1.95 15.12
CA GLU A 176 -27.79 -2.43 16.24
C GLU A 176 -27.80 -3.96 16.26
N ILE A 177 -26.73 -4.56 16.78
CA ILE A 177 -26.60 -6.00 16.97
C ILE A 177 -25.94 -6.28 18.32
N GLY A 178 -26.37 -7.35 18.97
CA GLY A 178 -25.66 -7.99 20.06
C GLY A 178 -25.38 -9.43 19.70
N ILE A 179 -24.13 -9.85 19.82
CA ILE A 179 -23.70 -11.20 19.46
C ILE A 179 -23.24 -11.88 20.74
N SER A 180 -23.59 -13.15 20.96
CA SER A 180 -22.95 -13.97 21.98
C SER A 180 -22.32 -15.18 21.34
N VAL A 181 -21.05 -15.42 21.66
CA VAL A 181 -20.29 -16.60 21.26
C VAL A 181 -19.87 -17.34 22.51
N VAL A 182 -20.29 -18.59 22.66
CA VAL A 182 -19.93 -19.44 23.80
C VAL A 182 -19.32 -20.73 23.28
N ALA A 183 -18.07 -21.00 23.65
CA ALA A 183 -17.47 -22.31 23.44
C ALA A 183 -18.09 -23.32 24.42
N GLU A 184 -18.67 -24.39 23.89
CA GLU A 184 -19.20 -25.50 24.66
C GLU A 184 -18.22 -26.67 24.57
N SER A 185 -17.64 -27.02 25.72
CA SER A 185 -16.56 -28.01 25.83
C SER A 185 -17.01 -29.32 26.47
N ASN A 186 -18.24 -29.36 26.98
CA ASN A 186 -18.85 -30.55 27.52
C ASN A 186 -19.23 -31.50 26.39
N SER A 187 -18.42 -32.54 26.17
CA SER A 187 -18.70 -33.55 25.15
C SER A 187 -19.99 -34.37 25.38
N ALA A 188 -20.70 -34.15 26.50
CA ALA A 188 -21.99 -34.74 26.78
C ALA A 188 -23.18 -33.91 26.26
N THR A 189 -22.96 -32.65 25.85
CA THR A 189 -23.98 -31.86 25.15
C THR A 189 -23.97 -32.18 23.66
N SER A 190 -25.15 -32.15 23.08
CA SER A 190 -25.42 -32.21 21.64
C SER A 190 -25.17 -30.86 20.96
N VAL A 191 -25.28 -29.74 21.69
CA VAL A 191 -24.85 -28.41 21.22
C VAL A 191 -23.36 -28.20 21.43
N GLY A 192 -22.76 -27.35 20.59
CA GLY A 192 -21.32 -27.11 20.49
C GLY A 192 -20.75 -27.58 19.14
N PRO A 193 -19.45 -27.34 18.86
CA PRO A 193 -18.44 -26.74 19.75
C PRO A 193 -18.63 -25.26 20.09
N TYR A 194 -19.31 -24.49 19.23
CA TYR A 194 -19.68 -23.11 19.52
C TYR A 194 -21.18 -22.92 19.42
N VAL A 195 -21.73 -22.25 20.44
CA VAL A 195 -23.11 -21.77 20.48
C VAL A 195 -23.10 -20.27 20.22
N ILE A 196 -23.71 -19.86 19.10
CA ILE A 196 -23.69 -18.50 18.62
C ILE A 196 -25.13 -18.00 18.48
N SER A 197 -25.41 -16.84 19.06
CA SER A 197 -26.67 -16.10 18.81
C SER A 197 -26.39 -14.66 18.44
N GLN A 198 -27.25 -14.12 17.58
CA GLN A 198 -27.22 -12.74 17.11
C GLN A 198 -28.59 -12.13 17.31
N GLU A 199 -28.66 -11.14 18.18
CA GLU A 199 -29.86 -10.36 18.45
C GLU A 199 -29.75 -9.04 17.70
N LEU A 200 -30.63 -8.83 16.71
CA LEU A 200 -30.64 -7.66 15.84
C LEU A 200 -31.77 -6.73 16.23
N GLY A 201 -31.53 -5.42 16.18
CA GLY A 201 -32.52 -4.46 16.61
C GLY A 201 -32.40 -3.07 16.01
N ALA A 202 -33.49 -2.33 16.14
CA ALA A 202 -33.52 -0.88 15.99
C ALA A 202 -34.51 -0.30 17.01
N ARG A 203 -34.30 0.95 17.40
CA ARG A 203 -35.13 1.64 18.40
C ARG A 203 -35.51 3.03 17.97
N SER A 204 -36.65 3.50 18.49
CA SER A 204 -37.07 4.88 18.31
C SER A 204 -36.01 5.83 18.85
N GLY A 205 -35.66 6.85 18.06
CA GLY A 205 -34.64 7.84 18.43
C GLY A 205 -33.20 7.32 18.33
N TYR A 206 -32.95 6.19 17.66
CA TYR A 206 -31.58 5.76 17.35
C TYR A 206 -30.85 6.83 16.53
N ALA A 207 -29.65 7.21 16.99
CA ALA A 207 -28.75 8.09 16.26
C ALA A 207 -27.76 7.24 15.47
N ALA A 208 -27.61 7.53 14.17
CA ALA A 208 -26.58 6.91 13.34
C ALA A 208 -25.19 7.12 13.94
N GLN A 209 -24.31 6.15 13.73
CA GLN A 209 -22.98 6.14 14.33
C GLN A 209 -21.93 5.84 13.27
N PHE A 210 -20.74 6.39 13.46
CA PHE A 210 -19.56 5.75 12.91
C PHE A 210 -19.27 4.49 13.71
N VAL A 211 -18.89 3.43 13.03
CA VAL A 211 -18.43 2.16 13.60
C VAL A 211 -17.13 1.78 12.90
N GLY A 212 -16.32 0.93 13.50
CA GLY A 212 -15.16 0.39 12.80
C GLY A 212 -14.25 -0.39 13.72
N VAL A 213 -13.10 -0.77 13.19
CA VAL A 213 -12.04 -1.46 13.91
C VAL A 213 -10.69 -0.86 13.51
N ILE A 214 -9.76 -0.82 14.46
CA ILE A 214 -8.36 -0.50 14.18
C ILE A 214 -7.54 -1.76 14.34
N ILE A 215 -6.79 -2.15 13.31
CA ILE A 215 -6.04 -3.41 13.26
C ILE A 215 -4.55 -3.20 13.02
N ASN A 216 -3.74 -4.07 13.59
CA ASN A 216 -2.38 -4.33 13.13
C ASN A 216 -2.41 -5.61 12.28
N ASP A 217 -2.76 -5.43 11.01
CA ASP A 217 -2.94 -6.50 10.04
C ASP A 217 -1.62 -7.24 9.80
N SER A 218 -1.56 -8.50 10.24
CA SER A 218 -0.34 -9.30 10.22
C SER A 218 -0.25 -10.22 9.00
N ASP A 219 -1.37 -10.47 8.31
CA ASP A 219 -1.44 -11.35 7.15
C ASP A 219 -1.83 -10.64 5.83
N ASN A 220 -2.04 -9.32 5.92
CA ASN A 220 -2.31 -8.38 4.83
C ASN A 220 -3.59 -8.70 4.07
N ASP A 221 -4.63 -9.16 4.76
CA ASP A 221 -5.95 -9.45 4.18
C ASP A 221 -6.94 -8.27 4.30
N ASN A 222 -6.52 -7.17 4.93
CA ASN A 222 -7.26 -5.95 5.24
C ASN A 222 -8.58 -6.24 5.98
N PHE A 223 -8.59 -7.26 6.84
CA PHE A 223 -9.72 -7.66 7.65
C PHE A 223 -9.28 -7.93 9.09
N TYR A 224 -10.25 -7.98 10.01
CA TYR A 224 -9.95 -8.22 11.41
C TYR A 224 -9.77 -9.70 11.68
N ASP A 225 -8.61 -10.07 12.21
CA ASP A 225 -8.42 -11.33 12.92
C ASP A 225 -8.30 -11.18 14.44
N ILE A 226 -8.62 -12.29 15.12
CA ILE A 226 -8.53 -12.36 16.57
C ILE A 226 -7.08 -12.13 17.00
N GLY A 227 -6.85 -10.98 17.65
CA GLY A 227 -5.54 -10.58 18.17
C GLY A 227 -4.94 -9.37 17.47
N GLU A 228 -5.51 -8.92 16.35
CA GLU A 228 -4.98 -7.78 15.59
C GLU A 228 -5.51 -6.43 16.07
N GLY A 229 -6.64 -6.44 16.78
CA GLY A 229 -7.29 -5.23 17.27
C GLY A 229 -6.41 -4.38 18.18
N LEU A 230 -6.28 -3.09 17.85
CA LEU A 230 -5.52 -2.14 18.66
C LEU A 230 -6.38 -1.46 19.72
N SER A 231 -6.09 -1.75 20.99
CA SER A 231 -6.77 -1.15 22.15
C SER A 231 -6.23 0.24 22.48
N GLY A 232 -7.13 1.11 22.95
CA GLY A 232 -6.73 2.41 23.50
C GLY A 232 -6.40 3.48 22.45
N VAL A 233 -6.72 3.25 21.18
CA VAL A 233 -6.55 4.24 20.10
C VAL A 233 -7.57 5.35 20.30
N LEU A 234 -7.11 6.60 20.33
CA LEU A 234 -7.97 7.78 20.39
C LEU A 234 -8.50 8.09 18.99
N ILE A 235 -9.82 8.08 18.84
CA ILE A 235 -10.51 8.45 17.61
C ILE A 235 -11.14 9.84 17.80
N THR A 236 -10.75 10.79 16.94
CA THR A 236 -11.22 12.18 16.96
C THR A 236 -11.96 12.50 15.66
N LEU A 237 -13.23 12.88 15.77
CA LEU A 237 -14.09 13.28 14.66
C LEU A 237 -14.23 14.79 14.67
N LYS A 238 -13.83 15.46 13.60
CA LYS A 238 -13.92 16.92 13.44
C LYS A 238 -14.81 17.31 12.26
N SER A 239 -15.76 18.20 12.52
CA SER A 239 -16.59 18.82 11.48
C SER A 239 -16.70 20.34 11.73
N GLY A 240 -15.95 21.12 10.95
CA GLY A 240 -15.77 22.54 11.20
C GLY A 240 -15.16 22.81 12.58
N SER A 241 -15.91 23.48 13.46
CA SER A 241 -15.51 23.76 14.85
C SER A 241 -15.94 22.68 15.85
N GLN A 242 -16.73 21.70 15.44
CA GLN A 242 -17.21 20.64 16.32
C GLN A 242 -16.18 19.51 16.40
N THR A 243 -15.98 18.96 17.59
CA THR A 243 -15.05 17.86 17.84
C THR A 243 -15.71 16.85 18.77
N TYR A 244 -15.68 15.58 18.36
CA TYR A 244 -16.19 14.44 19.11
C TYR A 244 -15.07 13.42 19.25
N THR A 245 -15.00 12.70 20.37
CA THR A 245 -13.94 11.72 20.62
C THR A 245 -14.50 10.43 21.19
N THR A 246 -13.83 9.32 20.88
CA THR A 246 -14.02 8.02 21.52
C THR A 246 -12.68 7.29 21.55
N THR A 247 -12.64 6.11 22.17
CA THR A 247 -11.46 5.26 22.25
C THR A 247 -11.82 3.85 21.80
N SER A 248 -10.93 3.18 21.08
CA SER A 248 -11.12 1.79 20.70
C SER A 248 -11.18 0.87 21.93
N TRP A 249 -11.96 -0.20 21.79
CA TRP A 249 -12.11 -1.26 22.79
C TRP A 249 -10.88 -2.17 22.79
N ASP A 250 -10.83 -3.10 23.75
CA ASP A 250 -9.76 -4.11 23.81
C ASP A 250 -9.68 -4.99 22.56
N SER A 251 -10.80 -5.17 21.85
CA SER A 251 -10.88 -5.87 20.57
C SER A 251 -10.47 -5.01 19.37
N GLY A 252 -10.08 -3.74 19.56
CA GLY A 252 -9.81 -2.77 18.48
C GLY A 252 -11.06 -2.11 17.89
N GLY A 253 -12.26 -2.63 18.17
CA GLY A 253 -13.51 -2.05 17.70
C GLY A 253 -13.80 -0.68 18.29
N TRP A 254 -14.54 0.16 17.58
CA TRP A 254 -14.98 1.47 18.06
C TRP A 254 -16.34 1.86 17.48
N GLN A 255 -17.05 2.74 18.18
CA GLN A 255 -18.24 3.40 17.63
C GLN A 255 -18.46 4.78 18.27
N LEU A 256 -19.09 5.69 17.53
CA LEU A 256 -19.46 7.02 18.02
C LEU A 256 -20.67 7.59 17.28
N ALA A 257 -21.73 7.90 18.04
CA ALA A 257 -22.88 8.64 17.54
C ALA A 257 -22.54 10.13 17.44
N VAL A 258 -22.76 10.72 16.25
CA VAL A 258 -22.58 12.16 15.99
C VAL A 258 -23.73 12.67 15.10
N PRO A 259 -24.01 13.98 15.07
CA PRO A 259 -24.96 14.54 14.12
C PRO A 259 -24.58 14.25 12.66
N PRO A 260 -25.54 14.18 11.72
CA PRO A 260 -25.23 14.03 10.30
C PRO A 260 -24.29 15.13 9.79
N GLY A 261 -23.33 14.76 8.95
CA GLY A 261 -22.32 15.68 8.42
C GLY A 261 -21.09 14.95 7.89
N SER A 262 -20.18 15.72 7.29
CA SER A 262 -18.86 15.24 6.86
C SER A 262 -17.83 15.49 7.95
N TYR A 263 -17.01 14.48 8.22
CA TYR A 263 -16.04 14.46 9.30
C TYR A 263 -14.66 14.09 8.79
N THR A 264 -13.65 14.80 9.28
CA THR A 264 -12.27 14.29 9.32
C THR A 264 -12.15 13.42 10.57
N ILE A 265 -11.69 12.18 10.39
CA ILE A 265 -11.58 11.16 11.42
C ILE A 265 -10.10 10.86 11.62
N THR A 266 -9.60 11.12 12.82
CA THR A 266 -8.18 11.01 13.15
C THR A 266 -7.99 9.94 14.23
N PHE A 267 -7.14 8.96 13.96
CA PHE A 267 -6.79 7.86 14.88
C PHE A 267 -5.37 8.08 15.39
N SER A 268 -5.16 8.06 16.71
CA SER A 268 -3.85 8.33 17.31
C SER A 268 -3.64 7.59 18.64
N GLY A 269 -2.38 7.31 18.99
CA GLY A 269 -2.06 6.57 20.22
C GLY A 269 -2.48 5.10 20.15
N GLY A 270 -2.66 4.43 21.29
CA GLY A 270 -3.15 3.04 21.33
C GLY A 270 -2.25 2.01 20.64
N GLY A 271 -0.95 2.25 20.57
CA GLY A 271 0.00 1.39 19.87
C GLY A 271 0.29 1.77 18.42
N LEU A 272 -0.40 2.76 17.87
CA LEU A 272 -0.06 3.34 16.56
C LEU A 272 1.28 4.09 16.62
N SER A 273 2.13 3.91 15.60
CA SER A 273 3.40 4.63 15.42
C SER A 273 3.22 6.11 15.09
N GLY A 274 2.03 6.48 14.60
CA GLY A 274 1.70 7.81 14.15
C GLY A 274 0.20 8.08 14.20
N THR A 275 -0.29 8.85 13.24
CA THR A 275 -1.69 9.23 13.14
C THR A 275 -2.27 8.75 11.81
N VAL A 276 -3.44 8.11 11.83
CA VAL A 276 -4.21 7.80 10.61
C VAL A 276 -5.29 8.85 10.44
N THR A 277 -5.46 9.42 9.25
CA THR A 277 -6.55 10.36 8.96
C THR A 277 -7.41 9.86 7.81
N LYS A 278 -8.72 9.79 8.02
CA LYS A 278 -9.72 9.44 7.00
C LYS A 278 -10.80 10.51 6.93
N THR A 279 -11.58 10.52 5.85
CA THR A 279 -12.79 11.36 5.76
C THR A 279 -14.01 10.50 5.47
N ALA A 280 -15.14 10.83 6.09
CA ALA A 280 -16.39 10.12 5.84
C ALA A 280 -17.61 11.01 6.13
N THR A 281 -18.74 10.69 5.51
CA THR A 281 -20.00 11.42 5.69
C THR A 281 -21.02 10.54 6.37
N LEU A 282 -21.56 10.99 7.51
CA LEU A 282 -22.63 10.31 8.23
C LEU A 282 -23.98 10.91 7.84
N GLY A 283 -24.90 10.05 7.39
CA GLY A 283 -26.30 10.38 7.14
C GLY A 283 -27.20 9.82 8.24
N ASN A 284 -28.28 9.16 7.82
CA ASN A 284 -29.25 8.51 8.73
C ASN A 284 -28.94 7.03 8.99
N ALA A 285 -27.86 6.51 8.42
CA ALA A 285 -27.42 5.13 8.56
C ALA A 285 -26.01 5.11 9.12
N ASN A 286 -25.66 4.04 9.84
CA ASN A 286 -24.29 3.88 10.34
C ASN A 286 -23.30 3.82 9.17
N VAL A 287 -22.07 4.24 9.43
CA VAL A 287 -20.98 4.20 8.45
C VAL A 287 -19.79 3.52 9.08
N LYS A 288 -19.21 2.54 8.38
CA LYS A 288 -18.02 1.83 8.83
C LYS A 288 -16.77 2.54 8.35
N VAL A 289 -15.82 2.78 9.26
CA VAL A 289 -14.52 3.38 8.96
C VAL A 289 -13.46 2.65 9.77
N ASP A 290 -12.65 1.88 9.06
CA ASP A 290 -11.56 1.10 9.65
C ASP A 290 -10.22 1.81 9.45
N ALA A 291 -9.25 1.48 10.30
CA ALA A 291 -7.90 2.00 10.20
C ALA A 291 -6.87 0.88 10.42
N GLU A 292 -5.77 0.95 9.68
CA GLU A 292 -4.67 0.00 9.81
C GLU A 292 -3.49 0.66 10.49
N ALA A 293 -2.76 -0.09 11.30
CA ALA A 293 -1.56 0.39 11.96
C ALA A 293 -0.48 0.81 10.95
N ALA A 294 -0.44 0.14 9.79
CA ALA A 294 0.44 0.46 8.68
C ALA A 294 0.15 1.85 8.10
N ASP A 295 -1.08 2.36 8.18
CA ASP A 295 -1.43 3.71 7.74
C ASP A 295 -0.93 4.79 8.73
N ALA A 296 -0.47 4.41 9.92
CA ALA A 296 -0.16 5.34 11.00
C ALA A 296 1.26 5.90 10.88
N PHE A 297 1.42 6.83 9.95
CA PHE A 297 2.63 7.62 9.82
C PHE A 297 2.57 8.83 10.77
N GLY A 298 3.70 9.21 11.37
CA GLY A 298 3.78 10.41 12.20
C GLY A 298 3.36 11.65 11.40
N ALA A 299 3.01 12.77 12.07
CA ALA A 299 2.68 14.02 11.39
C ALA A 299 3.64 14.25 10.22
N ASP A 300 3.06 14.26 9.01
CA ASP A 300 3.75 14.16 7.74
C ASP A 300 4.96 15.11 7.68
N PRO A 301 6.20 14.58 7.74
CA PRO A 301 7.39 15.40 7.56
C PRO A 301 7.59 15.85 6.11
N PHE A 302 6.78 15.33 5.17
CA PHE A 302 6.86 15.51 3.72
C PHE A 302 5.50 15.98 3.13
N ALA A 303 4.79 16.85 3.84
CA ALA A 303 3.59 17.46 3.27
C ALA A 303 3.98 18.55 2.26
N GLY A 304 3.58 18.40 1.00
CA GLY A 304 3.87 19.30 -0.12
C GLY A 304 4.82 18.66 -1.15
N ASP A 305 5.23 19.42 -2.17
CA ASP A 305 6.18 18.92 -3.18
C ASP A 305 7.58 18.69 -2.55
N ASP A 306 8.00 17.43 -2.45
CA ASP A 306 9.19 17.00 -1.73
C ASP A 306 10.23 16.31 -2.61
N THR A 307 11.49 16.29 -2.13
CA THR A 307 12.59 15.55 -2.78
C THR A 307 13.24 14.62 -1.77
N LEU A 308 12.99 13.32 -1.93
CA LEU A 308 13.37 12.25 -1.02
C LEU A 308 14.45 11.38 -1.64
N PHE A 309 15.46 11.07 -0.84
CA PHE A 309 16.54 10.14 -1.21
C PHE A 309 16.63 9.06 -0.14
N GLY A 310 16.61 7.81 -0.59
CA GLY A 310 16.96 6.65 0.21
C GLY A 310 18.45 6.61 0.49
N THR A 311 18.89 5.41 0.84
CA THR A 311 20.25 5.06 1.20
C THR A 311 20.75 3.97 0.26
N PRO A 312 22.02 3.57 0.34
CA PRO A 312 22.50 2.41 -0.42
C PRO A 312 22.00 1.04 0.10
N GLY A 313 20.93 0.98 0.89
CA GLY A 313 20.34 -0.25 1.43
C GLY A 313 18.84 -0.31 1.13
N ASN A 314 18.18 -1.41 1.51
CA ASN A 314 16.74 -1.55 1.24
C ASN A 314 15.93 -0.52 2.05
N ASP A 315 15.27 0.38 1.35
CA ASP A 315 14.53 1.49 1.92
C ASP A 315 13.02 1.36 1.69
N VAL A 316 12.26 2.00 2.58
CA VAL A 316 10.81 2.16 2.44
C VAL A 316 10.52 3.64 2.55
N ILE A 317 10.09 4.25 1.45
CA ILE A 317 9.87 5.68 1.32
C ILE A 317 8.44 5.96 0.88
N TYR A 318 7.75 6.81 1.64
CA TYR A 318 6.41 7.32 1.35
C TYR A 318 6.50 8.84 1.23
N ALA A 319 6.06 9.39 0.10
CA ALA A 319 6.16 10.82 -0.22
C ALA A 319 4.88 11.62 0.12
N PHE A 320 3.72 10.95 0.17
CA PHE A 320 2.44 11.50 0.64
C PHE A 320 1.82 12.54 -0.31
N ASP A 321 1.41 13.72 0.16
CA ASP A 321 0.66 14.67 -0.67
C ASP A 321 1.62 15.70 -1.28
N GLY A 322 1.75 15.77 -2.61
CA GLY A 322 2.72 16.63 -3.28
C GLY A 322 3.03 16.16 -4.71
N ASN A 323 3.72 16.98 -5.50
CA ASN A 323 4.38 16.49 -6.71
C ASN A 323 5.83 16.14 -6.35
N ASP A 324 6.07 14.88 -6.04
CA ASP A 324 7.27 14.47 -5.32
C ASP A 324 8.34 13.88 -6.23
N ILE A 325 9.59 13.94 -5.79
CA ILE A 325 10.73 13.26 -6.41
C ILE A 325 11.34 12.29 -5.38
N VAL A 326 11.18 10.99 -5.61
CA VAL A 326 11.67 9.95 -4.71
C VAL A 326 12.74 9.12 -5.42
N ARG A 327 13.90 8.92 -4.77
CA ARG A 327 14.96 8.03 -5.27
C ARG A 327 15.38 6.99 -4.24
N GLY A 328 15.27 5.71 -4.57
CA GLY A 328 15.65 4.58 -3.71
C GLY A 328 17.17 4.45 -3.51
N LEU A 329 17.95 4.69 -4.56
CA LEU A 329 19.41 4.49 -4.64
C LEU A 329 19.80 3.02 -4.79
N ASP A 330 20.58 2.40 -3.89
CA ASP A 330 20.92 0.98 -4.03
C ASP A 330 20.09 0.20 -3.02
N GLY A 331 19.57 -0.99 -3.36
CA GLY A 331 18.72 -1.74 -2.44
C GLY A 331 17.53 -2.33 -3.16
N ASN A 332 16.76 -3.18 -2.47
CA ASN A 332 15.43 -3.54 -2.91
C ASN A 332 14.44 -2.65 -2.18
N ASP A 333 13.99 -1.60 -2.86
CA ASP A 333 13.28 -0.50 -2.22
C ASP A 333 11.77 -0.59 -2.42
N LEU A 334 11.02 0.04 -1.52
CA LEU A 334 9.59 0.30 -1.68
C LEU A 334 9.39 1.81 -1.70
N LEU A 335 9.03 2.36 -2.85
CA LEU A 335 8.80 3.78 -3.07
C LEU A 335 7.32 4.04 -3.35
N ASP A 336 6.72 4.99 -2.65
CA ASP A 336 5.31 5.34 -2.78
C ASP A 336 5.14 6.86 -2.90
N GLY A 337 4.58 7.31 -4.02
CA GLY A 337 4.41 8.72 -4.37
C GLY A 337 3.26 9.40 -3.63
N GLY A 338 2.17 8.67 -3.32
CA GLY A 338 1.03 9.29 -2.64
C GLY A 338 0.07 10.02 -3.57
N SER A 339 -0.17 11.32 -3.39
CA SER A 339 -1.13 12.09 -4.18
C SER A 339 -0.48 13.30 -4.83
N GLY A 340 -0.63 13.44 -6.14
CA GLY A 340 0.01 14.47 -6.96
C GLY A 340 0.73 13.84 -8.15
N SER A 341 1.57 14.60 -8.85
CA SER A 341 2.28 14.12 -10.04
C SER A 341 3.74 13.82 -9.70
N ASP A 342 4.04 12.55 -9.48
CA ASP A 342 5.29 12.14 -8.84
C ASP A 342 6.33 11.59 -9.81
N VAL A 343 7.59 11.59 -9.37
CA VAL A 343 8.74 10.98 -10.03
C VAL A 343 9.41 10.00 -9.07
N LEU A 344 9.22 8.70 -9.28
CA LEU A 344 9.80 7.64 -8.46
C LEU A 344 10.92 6.91 -9.21
N ASP A 345 12.11 6.87 -8.65
CA ASP A 345 13.30 6.21 -9.21
C ASP A 345 13.83 5.14 -8.24
N GLY A 346 13.61 3.87 -8.57
CA GLY A 346 13.99 2.73 -7.72
C GLY A 346 15.50 2.61 -7.53
N GLY A 347 16.29 3.02 -8.52
CA GLY A 347 17.74 2.89 -8.47
C GLY A 347 18.22 1.46 -8.76
N LEU A 348 19.16 0.91 -8.00
CA LEU A 348 19.75 -0.41 -8.21
C LEU A 348 19.14 -1.45 -7.28
N GLY A 349 18.32 -2.33 -7.83
CA GLY A 349 17.89 -3.56 -7.17
C GLY A 349 16.53 -4.01 -7.65
N ALA A 350 15.83 -4.78 -6.83
CA ALA A 350 14.47 -5.24 -7.14
C ALA A 350 13.47 -4.40 -6.36
N ASP A 351 13.01 -3.31 -6.98
CA ASP A 351 12.21 -2.28 -6.32
C ASP A 351 10.70 -2.44 -6.60
N GLN A 352 9.90 -1.89 -5.68
CA GLN A 352 8.46 -1.74 -5.79
C GLN A 352 8.12 -0.26 -5.79
N LEU A 353 7.49 0.23 -6.86
CA LEU A 353 7.16 1.65 -7.01
C LEU A 353 5.64 1.81 -7.18
N PHE A 354 5.04 2.69 -6.39
CA PHE A 354 3.60 2.98 -6.38
C PHE A 354 3.38 4.49 -6.60
N GLY A 355 2.94 4.92 -7.79
CA GLY A 355 2.64 6.33 -8.06
C GLY A 355 1.35 6.83 -7.39
N ARG A 356 0.39 5.93 -7.18
CA ARG A 356 -0.93 6.23 -6.60
C ARG A 356 -1.70 7.31 -7.41
N ASP A 357 -2.13 8.42 -6.79
CA ASP A 357 -3.14 9.32 -7.35
C ASP A 357 -2.48 10.49 -8.12
N GLY A 358 -2.43 10.40 -9.44
CA GLY A 358 -2.04 11.52 -10.30
C GLY A 358 -1.41 11.08 -11.61
N ASN A 359 -0.57 11.94 -12.22
CA ASN A 359 0.19 11.55 -13.41
C ASN A 359 1.66 11.37 -13.04
N ASP A 360 2.06 10.11 -12.88
CA ASP A 360 3.35 9.76 -12.28
C ASP A 360 4.33 9.20 -13.30
N TYR A 361 5.62 9.31 -12.99
CA TYR A 361 6.73 8.72 -13.72
C TYR A 361 7.47 7.73 -12.81
N LEU A 362 7.38 6.44 -13.13
CA LEU A 362 8.00 5.36 -12.35
C LEU A 362 9.16 4.75 -13.16
N ASN A 363 10.37 4.87 -12.62
CA ASN A 363 11.58 4.23 -13.14
C ASN A 363 12.03 3.11 -12.19
N GLY A 364 11.75 1.86 -12.53
CA GLY A 364 12.08 0.68 -11.71
C GLY A 364 13.53 0.23 -11.77
N GLY A 365 14.48 1.11 -12.09
CA GLY A 365 15.88 0.78 -11.89
C GLY A 365 16.49 -0.22 -12.89
N GLU A 366 16.14 -0.14 -14.18
CA GLU A 366 16.91 -0.93 -15.17
C GLU A 366 18.39 -0.54 -15.11
N VAL A 367 19.24 -1.49 -14.73
CA VAL A 367 20.66 -1.29 -14.45
C VAL A 367 21.41 -0.78 -15.68
N PHE A 368 21.63 0.54 -15.78
CA PHE A 368 22.54 1.14 -16.75
C PHE A 368 23.81 1.63 -16.05
N SER A 369 24.62 0.69 -15.57
CA SER A 369 26.00 0.99 -15.18
C SER A 369 26.88 1.09 -16.42
N LEU A 370 27.75 2.10 -16.48
CA LEU A 370 28.92 2.04 -17.36
C LEU A 370 29.71 0.77 -17.03
N SER A 371 30.19 0.05 -18.05
CA SER A 371 31.18 -1.00 -17.84
C SER A 371 32.46 -0.42 -17.23
N ALA A 372 33.29 -1.24 -16.59
CA ALA A 372 34.54 -0.80 -15.97
C ALA A 372 35.43 0.04 -16.91
N ASN A 373 35.48 -0.31 -18.19
CA ASN A 373 36.23 0.43 -19.21
C ASN A 373 35.58 1.79 -19.54
N GLN A 374 34.26 1.83 -19.63
CA GLN A 374 33.51 3.07 -19.88
C GLN A 374 33.65 4.05 -18.69
N GLY A 375 33.52 3.55 -17.46
CA GLY A 375 33.72 4.38 -16.27
C GLY A 375 35.14 4.93 -16.16
N ALA A 376 36.16 4.12 -16.49
CA ALA A 376 37.56 4.58 -16.52
C ALA A 376 37.81 5.68 -17.57
N VAL A 377 37.17 5.61 -18.74
CA VAL A 377 37.25 6.67 -19.75
C VAL A 377 36.55 7.93 -19.27
N TYR A 378 35.35 7.81 -18.69
CA TYR A 378 34.62 8.96 -18.13
C TYR A 378 35.47 9.70 -17.09
N ARG A 379 36.05 8.96 -16.13
CA ARG A 379 36.93 9.54 -15.11
C ARG A 379 38.19 10.16 -15.67
N LEU A 380 38.78 9.59 -16.72
CA LEU A 380 39.93 10.23 -17.38
C LEU A 380 39.55 11.59 -17.97
N TYR A 381 38.37 11.75 -18.58
CA TYR A 381 37.91 13.05 -19.06
C TYR A 381 37.68 14.03 -17.92
N GLY A 382 37.03 13.61 -16.83
CA GLY A 382 36.84 14.45 -15.64
C GLY A 382 38.18 14.88 -15.03
N ALA A 383 39.09 13.94 -14.79
CA ALA A 383 40.38 14.22 -14.18
C ALA A 383 41.31 15.10 -15.04
N THR A 384 41.14 15.04 -16.37
CA THR A 384 42.01 15.76 -17.31
C THR A 384 41.46 17.12 -17.68
N PHE A 385 40.16 17.19 -18.01
CA PHE A 385 39.55 18.33 -18.67
C PHE A 385 38.40 18.95 -17.87
N ASP A 386 38.10 18.40 -16.68
CA ASP A 386 37.03 18.87 -15.80
C ASP A 386 35.66 18.94 -16.51
N ARG A 387 35.37 17.91 -17.33
CA ARG A 387 34.12 17.80 -18.08
C ARG A 387 33.79 16.35 -18.43
N ALA A 388 32.51 16.10 -18.70
CA ALA A 388 32.05 14.85 -19.26
C ALA A 388 32.64 14.60 -20.67
N PRO A 389 32.82 13.33 -21.06
CA PRO A 389 33.37 12.99 -22.36
C PRO A 389 32.37 13.26 -23.49
N ASP A 390 32.89 13.64 -24.66
CA ASP A 390 32.08 13.65 -25.88
C ASP A 390 31.79 12.23 -26.33
N PHE A 391 30.61 12.00 -26.92
CA PHE A 391 30.15 10.66 -27.27
C PHE A 391 31.11 9.90 -28.20
N VAL A 392 31.72 10.60 -29.17
CA VAL A 392 32.58 9.98 -30.19
C VAL A 392 33.91 9.56 -29.57
N GLY A 393 34.54 10.43 -28.80
CA GLY A 393 35.76 10.11 -28.05
C GLY A 393 35.52 9.03 -27.00
N PHE A 394 34.43 9.12 -26.24
CA PHE A 394 34.04 8.14 -25.23
C PHE A 394 33.92 6.73 -25.81
N THR A 395 33.10 6.56 -26.85
CA THR A 395 32.84 5.25 -27.47
C THR A 395 34.10 4.67 -28.10
N SER A 396 34.91 5.50 -28.77
CA SER A 396 36.17 5.09 -29.38
C SER A 396 37.18 4.58 -28.35
N TRP A 397 37.42 5.34 -27.28
CA TRP A 397 38.36 4.93 -26.23
C TRP A 397 37.87 3.70 -25.45
N ALA A 398 36.58 3.66 -25.11
CA ALA A 398 35.99 2.53 -24.39
C ALA A 398 36.05 1.24 -25.23
N ALA A 399 35.78 1.30 -26.52
CA ALA A 399 35.90 0.16 -27.43
C ALA A 399 37.35 -0.29 -27.62
N GLY A 400 38.30 0.65 -27.68
CA GLY A 400 39.73 0.35 -27.72
C GLY A 400 40.23 -0.40 -26.47
N LEU A 401 39.73 -0.02 -25.29
CA LEU A 401 40.01 -0.73 -24.03
C LEU A 401 39.33 -2.10 -23.97
N ALA A 402 38.06 -2.18 -24.36
CA ALA A 402 37.30 -3.44 -24.36
C ALA A 402 37.88 -4.49 -25.31
N SER A 403 38.43 -4.06 -26.45
CA SER A 403 39.10 -4.93 -27.42
C SER A 403 40.56 -5.25 -27.09
N GLY A 404 41.13 -4.63 -26.05
CA GLY A 404 42.54 -4.77 -25.70
C GLY A 404 43.52 -4.10 -26.68
N GLN A 405 43.03 -3.31 -27.64
CA GLN A 405 43.86 -2.52 -28.55
C GLN A 405 44.55 -1.34 -27.87
N GLN A 406 43.97 -0.88 -26.76
CA GLN A 406 44.52 0.17 -25.90
C GLN A 406 44.62 -0.35 -24.47
N THR A 407 45.55 0.22 -23.71
CA THR A 407 45.59 0.10 -22.25
C THR A 407 45.13 1.42 -21.65
N LEU A 408 44.64 1.42 -20.41
CA LEU A 408 44.27 2.68 -19.76
C LEU A 408 45.46 3.64 -19.66
N THR A 409 46.68 3.10 -19.51
CA THR A 409 47.95 3.82 -19.61
C THR A 409 48.19 4.46 -20.97
N SER A 410 47.90 3.79 -22.09
CA SER A 410 48.08 4.40 -23.41
C SER A 410 47.02 5.48 -23.68
N VAL A 411 45.79 5.32 -23.18
CA VAL A 411 44.74 6.36 -23.25
C VAL A 411 45.15 7.60 -22.44
N ALA A 412 45.60 7.43 -21.20
CA ALA A 412 46.07 8.56 -20.37
C ALA A 412 47.29 9.27 -20.99
N ASN A 413 48.22 8.53 -21.60
CA ASN A 413 49.33 9.14 -22.35
C ASN A 413 48.82 9.96 -23.54
N ALA A 414 47.82 9.48 -24.28
CA ALA A 414 47.21 10.22 -25.39
C ALA A 414 46.57 11.53 -24.93
N PHE A 415 45.94 11.54 -23.75
CA PHE A 415 45.37 12.74 -23.14
C PHE A 415 46.47 13.74 -22.76
N VAL A 416 47.54 13.27 -22.11
CA VAL A 416 48.66 14.13 -21.69
C VAL A 416 49.40 14.78 -22.87
N VAL A 417 49.51 14.11 -24.02
CA VAL A 417 50.15 14.71 -25.22
C VAL A 417 49.18 15.55 -26.06
N SER A 418 47.89 15.58 -25.72
CA SER A 418 46.90 16.36 -26.45
C SER A 418 47.14 17.86 -26.35
N ALA A 419 46.73 18.61 -27.37
CA ALA A 419 46.86 20.07 -27.37
C ALA A 419 46.09 20.72 -26.20
N GLU A 420 44.91 20.20 -25.87
CA GLU A 420 44.05 20.68 -24.76
C GLU A 420 44.76 20.51 -23.41
N PHE A 421 45.41 19.36 -23.18
CA PHE A 421 46.19 19.14 -21.96
C PHE A 421 47.44 20.02 -21.92
N GLN A 422 48.18 20.14 -23.02
CA GLN A 422 49.41 20.95 -23.05
C GLN A 422 49.11 22.44 -22.83
N GLN A 423 47.98 22.95 -23.31
CA GLN A 423 47.53 24.32 -23.06
C GLN A 423 47.23 24.58 -21.59
N THR A 424 46.60 23.61 -20.90
CA THR A 424 46.14 23.77 -19.52
C THR A 424 47.23 23.42 -18.50
N TYR A 425 47.95 22.32 -18.72
CA TYR A 425 48.89 21.75 -17.75
C TYR A 425 50.35 21.79 -18.21
N GLY A 426 50.63 21.96 -19.51
CA GLY A 426 51.97 21.76 -20.08
C GLY A 426 53.05 22.67 -19.49
N ALA A 427 52.72 23.92 -19.18
CA ALA A 427 53.66 24.90 -18.61
C ALA A 427 53.80 24.82 -17.07
N LEU A 428 52.97 24.04 -16.39
CA LEU A 428 53.01 23.92 -14.92
C LEU A 428 54.28 23.19 -14.47
N SER A 429 54.83 23.57 -13.31
CA SER A 429 55.83 22.73 -12.60
C SER A 429 55.17 21.49 -11.99
N ASN A 430 55.97 20.49 -11.58
CA ASN A 430 55.43 19.28 -10.93
C ASN A 430 54.57 19.58 -9.69
N PRO A 431 54.99 20.46 -8.75
CA PRO A 431 54.14 20.87 -7.62
C PRO A 431 52.83 21.55 -8.05
N GLN A 432 52.89 22.43 -9.06
CA GLN A 432 51.69 23.12 -9.55
C GLN A 432 50.71 22.16 -10.24
N PHE A 433 51.23 21.19 -11.00
CA PHE A 433 50.42 20.16 -11.64
C PHE A 433 49.68 19.29 -10.61
N VAL A 434 50.38 18.81 -9.58
CA VAL A 434 49.77 17.99 -8.51
C VAL A 434 48.74 18.81 -7.74
N ALA A 435 49.05 20.06 -7.37
CA ALA A 435 48.11 20.92 -6.65
C ALA A 435 46.83 21.17 -7.45
N LEU A 436 46.95 21.36 -8.76
CA LEU A 436 45.81 21.58 -9.64
C LEU A 436 44.93 20.33 -9.77
N LEU A 437 45.52 19.13 -9.81
CA LEU A 437 44.75 17.88 -9.81
C LEU A 437 43.99 17.68 -8.50
N TYR A 438 44.55 18.01 -7.34
CA TYR A 438 43.81 17.96 -6.08
C TYR A 438 42.57 18.86 -6.09
N ASN A 439 42.70 20.08 -6.62
CA ASN A 439 41.58 21.00 -6.70
C ASN A 439 40.55 20.59 -7.77
N ASN A 440 40.99 20.25 -8.98
CA ASN A 440 40.08 20.00 -10.10
C ASN A 440 39.48 18.59 -10.08
N VAL A 441 40.15 17.61 -9.47
CA VAL A 441 39.71 16.22 -9.47
C VAL A 441 39.08 15.82 -8.15
N LEU A 442 39.59 16.35 -7.02
CA LEU A 442 39.11 15.96 -5.69
C LEU A 442 38.38 17.08 -4.93
N ASP A 443 38.20 18.25 -5.56
CA ASP A 443 37.57 19.45 -5.01
C ASP A 443 38.10 19.86 -3.62
N ARG A 444 39.40 19.67 -3.39
CA ARG A 444 40.04 20.01 -2.11
C ARG A 444 41.50 20.37 -2.23
N ALA A 445 41.98 21.09 -1.22
CA ALA A 445 43.40 21.34 -1.06
C ALA A 445 44.19 20.03 -0.85
N PRO A 446 45.42 19.94 -1.38
CA PRO A 446 46.30 18.80 -1.15
C PRO A 446 46.57 18.56 0.34
N ASP A 447 46.52 17.30 0.76
CA ASP A 447 47.08 16.91 2.04
C ASP A 447 48.63 16.89 1.95
N GLN A 448 49.31 17.30 3.02
CA GLN A 448 50.76 17.52 3.00
C GLN A 448 51.55 16.25 2.63
N SER A 449 51.06 15.08 3.03
CA SER A 449 51.75 13.79 2.82
C SER A 449 51.59 13.29 1.37
N GLY A 450 50.37 13.28 0.86
CA GLY A 450 50.03 12.88 -0.50
C GLY A 450 50.64 13.82 -1.54
N PHE A 451 50.57 15.13 -1.31
CA PHE A 451 51.23 16.12 -2.16
C PHE A 451 52.73 15.90 -2.28
N THR A 452 53.41 15.74 -1.13
CA THR A 452 54.86 15.49 -1.11
C THR A 452 55.21 14.19 -1.85
N SER A 453 54.39 13.15 -1.69
CA SER A 453 54.60 11.85 -2.34
C SER A 453 54.42 11.92 -3.86
N TRP A 454 53.36 12.57 -4.35
CA TRP A 454 53.10 12.72 -5.78
C TRP A 454 54.13 13.60 -6.48
N VAL A 455 54.58 14.67 -5.83
CA VAL A 455 55.65 15.54 -6.37
C VAL A 455 56.97 14.77 -6.43
N ALA A 456 57.36 14.06 -5.38
CA ALA A 456 58.56 13.23 -5.38
C ALA A 456 58.51 12.12 -6.44
N TYR A 457 57.33 11.55 -6.69
CA TYR A 457 57.13 10.55 -7.74
C TYR A 457 57.38 11.11 -9.14
N LEU A 458 56.89 12.32 -9.43
CA LEU A 458 57.18 13.04 -10.68
C LEU A 458 58.65 13.44 -10.80
N ASP A 459 59.25 13.94 -9.73
CA ASP A 459 60.66 14.37 -9.71
C ASP A 459 61.62 13.16 -9.87
N ALA A 460 61.20 11.97 -9.46
CA ALA A 460 61.89 10.71 -9.70
C ALA A 460 61.74 10.17 -11.14
N GLY A 461 61.01 10.89 -12.01
CA GLY A 461 60.88 10.56 -13.43
C GLY A 461 59.58 9.85 -13.82
N ALA A 462 58.59 9.74 -12.93
CA ALA A 462 57.28 9.23 -13.30
C ALA A 462 56.59 10.17 -14.31
N SER A 463 55.78 9.62 -15.21
CA SER A 463 55.07 10.42 -16.21
C SER A 463 53.86 11.11 -15.58
N ARG A 464 53.48 12.27 -16.11
CA ARG A 464 52.21 12.93 -15.72
C ARG A 464 50.99 12.06 -15.98
N ALA A 465 51.03 11.18 -16.98
CA ALA A 465 49.96 10.22 -17.25
C ALA A 465 49.80 9.21 -16.11
N SER A 466 50.90 8.78 -15.48
CA SER A 466 50.84 7.87 -14.33
C SER A 466 50.23 8.53 -13.08
N VAL A 467 50.49 9.82 -12.88
CA VAL A 467 49.85 10.60 -11.80
C VAL A 467 48.39 10.85 -12.10
N LEU A 468 48.05 11.26 -13.33
CA LEU A 468 46.67 11.44 -13.78
C LEU A 468 45.83 10.19 -13.55
N LEU A 469 46.36 9.01 -13.89
CA LEU A 469 45.71 7.73 -13.60
C LEU A 469 45.56 7.44 -12.11
N GLY A 470 46.58 7.79 -11.32
CA GLY A 470 46.51 7.65 -9.87
C GLY A 470 45.36 8.44 -9.26
N PHE A 471 45.09 9.65 -9.76
CA PHE A 471 43.94 10.46 -9.34
C PHE A 471 42.63 9.94 -9.93
N SER A 472 42.57 9.68 -11.25
CA SER A 472 41.33 9.26 -11.93
C SER A 472 40.81 7.90 -11.46
N GLU A 473 41.70 7.02 -11.01
CA GLU A 473 41.33 5.68 -10.53
C GLU A 473 41.43 5.53 -9.01
N SER A 474 41.68 6.63 -8.29
CA SER A 474 41.62 6.64 -6.83
C SER A 474 40.21 6.27 -6.34
N SER A 475 40.12 5.62 -5.18
CA SER A 475 38.83 5.31 -4.55
C SER A 475 38.00 6.57 -4.31
N GLU A 476 38.65 7.66 -3.92
CA GLU A 476 38.02 8.96 -3.69
C GLU A 476 37.37 9.51 -4.96
N PHE A 477 38.09 9.54 -6.08
CA PHE A 477 37.52 10.07 -7.32
C PHE A 477 36.44 9.16 -7.91
N LYS A 478 36.56 7.84 -7.78
CA LYS A 478 35.48 6.91 -8.17
C LYS A 478 34.18 7.17 -7.42
N SER A 479 34.27 7.54 -6.14
CA SER A 479 33.09 7.94 -5.37
C SER A 479 32.53 9.30 -5.82
N ILE A 480 33.41 10.29 -6.08
CA ILE A 480 33.01 11.63 -6.55
C ILE A 480 32.35 11.55 -7.94
N SER A 481 32.89 10.73 -8.84
CA SER A 481 32.43 10.65 -10.23
C SER A 481 31.23 9.71 -10.43
N ALA A 482 30.87 8.88 -9.44
CA ALA A 482 29.82 7.86 -9.57
C ALA A 482 28.49 8.45 -10.06
N MET A 483 28.04 9.56 -9.47
CA MET A 483 26.81 10.25 -9.90
C MET A 483 26.90 10.76 -11.34
N GLY A 484 28.04 11.32 -11.74
CA GLY A 484 28.27 11.79 -13.11
C GLY A 484 28.35 10.65 -14.12
N GLU A 485 28.94 9.51 -13.74
CA GLU A 485 29.02 8.29 -14.55
C GLU A 485 27.63 7.70 -14.80
N MET A 486 26.75 7.68 -13.79
CA MET A 486 25.36 7.22 -13.93
C MET A 486 24.52 8.16 -14.78
N GLY A 487 24.60 9.48 -14.53
CA GLY A 487 23.92 10.46 -15.39
C GLY A 487 24.38 10.37 -16.84
N TYR A 488 25.67 10.16 -17.09
CA TYR A 488 26.18 9.97 -18.44
C TYR A 488 25.77 8.62 -19.06
N ALA A 489 25.68 7.55 -18.26
CA ALA A 489 25.16 6.26 -18.72
C ALA A 489 23.71 6.38 -19.21
N SER A 490 22.87 7.13 -18.48
CA SER A 490 21.50 7.43 -18.93
C SER A 490 21.46 8.25 -20.22
N GLU A 491 22.34 9.24 -20.40
CA GLU A 491 22.41 10.05 -21.64
C GLU A 491 22.85 9.24 -22.87
N VAL A 492 23.70 8.24 -22.67
CA VAL A 492 24.19 7.34 -23.72
C VAL A 492 23.12 6.30 -24.12
N VAL A 493 22.28 5.87 -23.17
CA VAL A 493 21.26 4.82 -23.36
C VAL A 493 19.94 5.36 -23.91
N TYR A 494 19.46 6.53 -23.46
CA TYR A 494 18.16 7.08 -23.88
C TYR A 494 18.20 7.92 -25.17
N GLY A 495 19.37 8.04 -25.81
CA GLY A 495 19.53 8.83 -27.02
C GLY A 495 19.56 10.33 -26.73
N GLN A 496 20.51 11.02 -27.35
CA GLN A 496 20.83 12.43 -27.13
C GLN A 496 19.63 13.40 -27.25
N SER A 497 18.56 13.01 -27.93
CA SER A 497 17.44 13.86 -28.33
C SER A 497 16.53 14.32 -27.19
N VAL A 498 16.21 13.46 -26.22
CA VAL A 498 15.17 13.74 -25.21
C VAL A 498 15.71 14.70 -24.14
N GLY A 499 16.90 14.41 -23.59
CA GLY A 499 17.56 15.29 -22.61
C GLY A 499 17.98 16.64 -23.20
N GLN A 500 18.30 16.70 -24.49
CA GLN A 500 18.63 17.97 -25.15
C GLN A 500 17.40 18.85 -25.38
N ILE A 501 16.23 18.29 -25.65
CA ILE A 501 14.96 19.05 -25.77
C ILE A 501 14.56 19.60 -24.40
N TYR A 502 14.72 18.80 -23.33
CA TYR A 502 14.47 19.24 -21.97
C TYR A 502 15.35 20.43 -21.57
N ARG A 503 16.67 20.30 -21.76
CA ARG A 503 17.64 21.38 -21.50
C ARG A 503 17.37 22.63 -22.35
N LEU A 504 16.80 22.48 -23.55
CA LEU A 504 16.46 23.61 -24.42
C LEU A 504 15.33 24.46 -23.81
N TYR A 505 14.32 23.84 -23.19
CA TYR A 505 13.26 24.56 -22.48
C TYR A 505 13.80 25.31 -21.26
N ASP A 506 14.59 24.64 -20.44
CA ASP A 506 15.20 25.25 -19.26
C ASP A 506 16.14 26.42 -19.65
N THR A 507 17.01 26.21 -20.64
CA THR A 507 17.99 27.23 -21.07
C THR A 507 17.34 28.45 -21.73
N ILE A 508 16.26 28.28 -22.49
CA ILE A 508 15.67 29.35 -23.30
C ILE A 508 14.51 30.04 -22.58
N PHE A 509 13.73 29.29 -21.80
CA PHE A 509 12.51 29.79 -21.15
C PHE A 509 12.61 29.85 -19.62
N GLY A 510 13.68 29.31 -19.03
CA GLY A 510 13.88 29.32 -17.57
C GLY A 510 12.79 28.56 -16.81
N ARG A 511 12.17 27.57 -17.47
CA ARG A 511 11.08 26.75 -16.95
C ARG A 511 11.08 25.38 -17.62
N GLU A 512 10.46 24.43 -16.96
CA GLU A 512 10.25 23.08 -17.50
C GLU A 512 9.25 23.08 -18.67
N PRO A 513 9.38 22.11 -19.60
CA PRO A 513 8.49 22.01 -20.75
C PRO A 513 7.07 21.62 -20.34
N ASP A 514 6.07 22.23 -20.98
CA ASP A 514 4.71 21.71 -20.89
C ASP A 514 4.56 20.41 -21.70
N VAL A 515 3.67 19.53 -21.24
CA VAL A 515 3.47 18.18 -21.79
C VAL A 515 3.20 18.20 -23.30
N GLY A 516 2.45 19.18 -23.80
CA GLY A 516 2.12 19.32 -25.22
C GLY A 516 3.33 19.73 -26.08
N GLY A 517 4.10 20.70 -25.61
CA GLY A 517 5.36 21.10 -26.23
C GLY A 517 6.40 19.97 -26.23
N PHE A 518 6.61 19.34 -25.06
CA PHE A 518 7.60 18.28 -24.90
C PHE A 518 7.33 17.09 -25.83
N THR A 519 6.11 16.58 -25.82
CA THR A 519 5.70 15.44 -26.67
C THR A 519 5.76 15.77 -28.17
N GLY A 520 5.43 17.00 -28.55
CA GLY A 520 5.54 17.47 -29.94
C GLY A 520 6.99 17.48 -30.46
N TRP A 521 7.93 18.03 -29.67
CA TRP A 521 9.33 18.13 -30.07
C TRP A 521 10.05 16.77 -30.03
N VAL A 522 9.75 15.94 -29.03
CA VAL A 522 10.26 14.57 -28.95
C VAL A 522 9.73 13.72 -30.10
N GLY A 523 8.44 13.86 -30.44
CA GLY A 523 7.83 13.19 -31.59
C GLY A 523 8.42 13.60 -32.95
N GLY A 524 8.76 14.89 -33.12
CA GLY A 524 9.45 15.40 -34.30
C GLY A 524 10.87 14.85 -34.47
N ASN A 525 11.61 14.72 -33.36
CA ASN A 525 12.95 14.12 -33.36
C ASN A 525 12.90 12.62 -33.70
N ASN A 526 11.97 11.89 -33.07
CA ASN A 526 11.74 10.46 -33.35
C ASN A 526 11.29 10.21 -34.80
N SER A 527 10.76 11.23 -35.48
CA SER A 527 10.39 11.20 -36.91
C SER A 527 11.54 11.64 -37.84
N GLY A 528 12.76 11.85 -37.32
CA GLY A 528 13.98 12.10 -38.10
C GLY A 528 14.43 13.56 -38.20
N ALA A 529 13.82 14.49 -37.45
CA ALA A 529 14.30 15.88 -37.42
C ALA A 529 15.62 16.02 -36.65
N SER A 530 16.61 16.70 -37.24
CA SER A 530 17.89 16.95 -36.57
C SER A 530 17.75 17.96 -35.43
N LEU A 531 18.64 17.86 -34.43
CA LEU A 531 18.64 18.79 -33.29
C LEU A 531 18.80 20.27 -33.69
N GLN A 532 19.54 20.51 -34.77
CA GLN A 532 19.71 21.84 -35.36
C GLN A 532 18.39 22.35 -35.96
N SER A 533 17.60 21.48 -36.58
CA SER A 533 16.26 21.82 -37.07
C SER A 533 15.32 22.12 -35.90
N ILE A 534 15.37 21.32 -34.83
CA ILE A 534 14.54 21.51 -33.63
C ILE A 534 14.88 22.83 -32.95
N THR A 535 16.16 23.11 -32.71
CA THR A 535 16.64 24.37 -32.12
C THR A 535 16.24 25.58 -32.96
N THR A 536 16.31 25.47 -34.30
CA THR A 536 15.89 26.53 -35.23
C THR A 536 14.38 26.79 -35.18
N GLN A 537 13.58 25.74 -35.07
CA GLN A 537 12.12 25.87 -34.95
C GLN A 537 11.71 26.39 -33.57
N PHE A 538 12.48 26.07 -32.53
CA PHE A 538 12.28 26.52 -31.16
C PHE A 538 12.39 28.05 -31.02
N VAL A 539 13.44 28.65 -31.58
CA VAL A 539 13.64 30.12 -31.61
C VAL A 539 12.71 30.85 -32.60
N GLN A 540 11.95 30.11 -33.41
CA GLN A 540 10.93 30.66 -34.32
C GLN A 540 9.50 30.43 -33.81
N SER A 541 9.35 29.70 -32.70
CA SER A 541 8.06 29.37 -32.10
C SER A 541 7.28 30.62 -31.72
N ALA A 542 5.96 30.50 -31.62
CA ALA A 542 5.09 31.59 -31.16
C ALA A 542 5.38 31.95 -29.70
N GLU A 543 5.89 30.99 -28.93
CA GLU A 543 6.24 31.09 -27.52
C GLU A 543 7.52 31.89 -27.31
N PHE A 544 8.60 31.58 -28.05
CA PHE A 544 9.84 32.35 -28.01
C PHE A 544 9.69 33.80 -28.49
N ARG A 545 8.69 34.09 -29.33
CA ARG A 545 8.41 35.47 -29.76
C ARG A 545 7.62 36.29 -28.73
N GLN A 546 7.19 35.67 -27.63
CA GLN A 546 6.44 36.31 -26.54
C GLN A 546 7.27 36.50 -25.26
N THR A 547 8.45 35.89 -25.19
CA THR A 547 9.53 36.15 -24.23
C THR A 547 10.43 37.27 -24.73
#